data_AF-A0A1R1XVX0-F1
#
_entry.id   AF-A0A1R1XVX0-F1
#
_cell.length_a   1.000
_cell.length_b   1.000
_cell.length_c   1.000
_cell.angle_alpha   90.00
_cell.angle_beta   90.00
_cell.angle_gamma   90.00
#
_symmetry.space_group_name_H-M   'P 1'
#
loop_
_entity.id
_entity.type
_entity.pdbx_description
1 polymer ?
#
loop_
_entity_poly.entity_id
_entity_poly.type
_entity_poly.pdbx_seq_one_letter_code
_entity_poly.pdbx_strand_id
1 'polypeptide(L)'
;MVYDEYKKIINRYVISSTSGGSVKLHKKPIALKSFEYLLLIELIGFSSNHNTSSGIDTAADAAVSAGNKKPRQTSGNGMKEFSMMKLLLDPNLIVQAASNRQDLPVVVKRWVCQ
;
A
#
# COMPACT_ATOMS: atom_id res chain seq x y z
N MET A 1 5.61 9.13 4.51
CA MET A 1 4.44 9.20 3.60
C MET A 1 3.29 8.23 3.92
N VAL A 2 3.46 6.92 4.15
CA VAL A 2 2.34 6.08 4.70
C VAL A 2 2.60 5.69 6.16
N TYR A 3 3.84 5.30 6.47
CA TYR A 3 4.23 4.93 7.83
C TYR A 3 4.11 6.10 8.83
N ASP A 4 4.35 7.34 8.40
CA ASP A 4 4.21 8.52 9.26
C ASP A 4 2.74 8.78 9.62
N GLU A 5 1.82 8.61 8.66
CA GLU A 5 0.38 8.72 8.90
C GLU A 5 -0.10 7.58 9.81
N TYR A 6 0.32 6.35 9.55
CA TYR A 6 0.11 5.22 10.45
C TYR A 6 0.57 5.56 11.88
N LYS A 7 1.78 6.09 12.05
CA LYS A 7 2.31 6.50 13.36
C LYS A 7 1.46 7.59 14.01
N LYS A 8 1.06 8.63 13.26
CA LYS A 8 0.21 9.71 13.77
C LYS A 8 -1.15 9.20 14.25
N ILE A 9 -1.78 8.33 13.47
CA ILE A 9 -3.08 7.72 13.78
C ILE A 9 -2.97 6.88 15.06
N ILE A 10 -2.03 5.93 15.11
CA ILE A 10 -1.87 5.07 16.28
C ILE A 10 -1.57 5.90 17.53
N ASN A 11 -0.69 6.91 17.46
CA ASN A 11 -0.40 7.76 18.61
C ASN A 11 -1.63 8.55 19.08
N ARG A 12 -2.48 9.04 18.16
CA ARG A 12 -3.72 9.73 18.52
C ARG A 12 -4.65 8.84 19.34
N TYR A 13 -4.78 7.57 18.94
CA TYR A 13 -5.73 6.64 19.58
C TYR A 13 -5.14 5.91 20.79
N VAL A 14 -3.83 5.65 20.83
CA VAL A 14 -3.15 5.07 22.01
C VAL A 14 -3.21 6.01 23.21
N ILE A 15 -3.12 7.32 22.99
CA ILE A 15 -3.16 8.31 24.08
C ILE A 15 -4.62 8.61 24.50
N SER A 16 -5.60 8.40 23.61
CA SER A 16 -7.01 8.75 23.87
C SER A 16 -7.88 7.61 24.43
N SER A 17 -7.35 6.39 24.57
CA SER A 17 -8.15 5.23 24.97
C SER A 17 -8.07 4.94 26.47
N THR A 18 -9.02 5.49 27.23
CA THR A 18 -9.35 5.07 28.61
C THR A 18 -10.18 3.77 28.66
N SER A 19 -10.66 3.25 27.53
CA SER A 19 -11.46 2.01 27.50
C SER A 19 -11.10 1.08 26.33
N GLY A 20 -10.46 -0.05 26.66
CA GLY A 20 -10.83 -1.34 26.08
C GLY A 20 -10.26 -1.79 24.73
N GLY A 21 -9.11 -1.28 24.26
CA GLY A 21 -8.44 -1.88 23.09
C GLY A 21 -7.16 -1.17 22.69
N SER A 22 -6.01 -1.71 23.11
CA SER A 22 -4.70 -1.14 22.75
C SER A 22 -4.29 -1.59 21.35
N VAL A 23 -4.11 -0.63 20.44
CA VAL A 23 -3.39 -0.87 19.19
C VAL A 23 -1.93 -0.53 19.40
N LYS A 24 -1.03 -1.48 19.12
CA LYS A 24 0.40 -1.29 19.29
C LYS A 24 1.01 -0.59 18.07
N LEU A 25 1.86 0.40 18.30
CA LEU A 25 2.70 0.97 17.25
C LEU A 25 3.82 -0.03 16.91
N HIS A 26 3.81 -0.55 15.68
CA HIS A 26 4.86 -1.43 15.19
C HIS A 26 6.03 -0.66 14.59
N LYS A 27 7.25 -1.18 14.76
CA LYS A 27 8.47 -0.61 14.15
C LYS A 27 8.39 -0.66 12.62
N LYS A 28 9.02 0.30 11.95
CA LYS A 28 9.03 0.45 10.47
C LYS A 28 9.31 -0.86 9.71
N PRO A 29 10.30 -1.72 10.09
CA PRO A 29 10.54 -2.97 9.37
C PRO A 29 9.37 -3.96 9.42
N ILE A 30 8.59 -3.95 10.50
CA ILE A 30 7.41 -4.83 10.64
C ILE A 30 6.26 -4.29 9.78
N ALA A 31 6.04 -2.97 9.81
CA ALA A 31 5.01 -2.32 9.00
C ALA A 31 5.30 -2.48 7.49
N LEU A 32 6.58 -2.45 7.09
CA LEU A 32 6.98 -2.69 5.71
C LEU A 32 6.63 -4.11 5.25
N LYS A 33 6.77 -5.14 6.10
CA LYS A 33 6.31 -6.50 5.76
C LYS A 33 4.81 -6.52 5.48
N SER A 34 4.00 -5.86 6.32
CA SER A 34 2.55 -5.74 6.07
C SER A 34 2.25 -5.00 4.77
N PHE A 35 3.02 -3.97 4.43
CA PHE A 35 2.90 -3.23 3.17
C PHE A 35 3.23 -4.10 1.95
N GLU A 36 4.26 -4.95 2.04
CA GLU A 36 4.58 -5.95 1.01
C GLU A 36 3.45 -6.96 0.82
N TYR A 37 2.80 -7.39 1.91
CA TYR A 37 1.62 -8.26 1.81
C TYR A 37 0.49 -7.58 1.03
N LEU A 38 0.20 -6.29 1.27
CA LEU A 38 -0.82 -5.55 0.52
C LEU A 38 -0.55 -5.52 -0.99
N LEU A 39 0.73 -5.44 -1.38
CA LEU A 39 1.15 -5.51 -2.78
C LEU A 39 0.97 -6.93 -3.34
N LEU A 40 1.32 -7.96 -2.56
CA LEU A 40 1.19 -9.37 -2.97
C LEU A 40 -0.27 -9.78 -3.20
N ILE A 41 -1.21 -9.25 -2.42
CA ILE A 41 -2.65 -9.50 -2.58
C ILE A 41 -3.34 -8.46 -3.47
N GLU A 42 -2.57 -7.64 -4.18
CA GLU A 42 -3.05 -6.67 -5.18
C GLU A 42 -4.06 -5.64 -4.64
N LEU A 43 -3.99 -5.29 -3.36
CA LEU A 43 -4.75 -4.16 -2.80
C LEU A 43 -4.08 -2.81 -3.13
N ILE A 44 -2.77 -2.83 -3.34
CA ILE A 44 -1.99 -1.70 -3.82
C ILE A 44 -1.13 -2.14 -5.01
N GLY A 45 -0.79 -1.20 -5.88
CA GLY A 45 0.07 -1.45 -7.03
C GLY A 45 0.99 -0.28 -7.32
N PHE A 46 1.96 -0.47 -8.21
CA PHE A 46 2.82 0.62 -8.65
C PHE A 46 2.02 1.65 -9.44
N SER A 47 2.23 2.94 -9.12
CA SER A 47 1.71 4.02 -9.96
C SER A 47 2.50 4.02 -11.27
N SER A 48 1.92 3.45 -12.33
CA SER A 48 2.51 3.57 -13.66
C SER A 48 2.35 5.02 -14.12
N ASN A 49 3.41 5.81 -13.98
CA ASN A 49 3.52 7.05 -14.74
C ASN A 49 3.87 6.63 -16.17
N HIS A 50 2.87 6.49 -17.03
CA HIS A 50 3.08 6.45 -18.46
C HIS A 50 3.55 7.83 -18.93
N ASN A 51 4.81 8.18 -18.64
CA ASN A 51 5.53 9.13 -19.46
C ASN A 51 5.95 8.36 -20.71
N THR A 52 5.05 8.25 -21.69
CA THR A 52 5.44 7.94 -23.05
C THR A 52 6.18 9.16 -23.59
N SER A 53 7.45 9.32 -23.21
CA SER A 53 8.36 10.10 -24.03
C SER A 53 8.56 9.30 -25.32
N SER A 54 7.69 9.55 -26.30
CA SER A 54 7.88 9.10 -27.67
C SER A 54 9.09 9.84 -28.26
N GLY A 55 10.29 9.45 -27.83
CA GLY A 55 11.52 9.71 -28.58
C GLY A 55 11.57 8.71 -29.71
N ILE A 56 10.98 9.07 -30.85
CA ILE A 56 11.14 8.36 -32.10
C ILE A 56 12.54 8.72 -32.60
N ASP A 57 13.52 7.83 -32.40
CA ASP A 57 14.78 7.86 -33.14
C ASP A 57 15.06 6.45 -33.68
N THR A 58 14.74 6.29 -34.97
CA THR A 58 15.32 5.41 -35.98
C THR A 58 15.74 3.96 -35.67
N ALA A 59 14.99 3.06 -36.34
CA ALA A 59 15.47 2.04 -37.27
C ALA A 59 15.79 0.61 -36.78
N ALA A 60 15.26 -0.32 -37.59
CA ALA A 60 15.68 -1.69 -37.86
C ALA A 60 15.28 -2.81 -36.88
N ASP A 61 14.18 -3.49 -37.27
CA ASP A 61 14.17 -4.92 -37.58
C ASP A 61 14.52 -5.93 -36.47
N ALA A 62 13.48 -6.50 -35.85
CA ALA A 62 13.33 -7.93 -35.52
C ALA A 62 12.20 -8.10 -34.47
N ALA A 63 10.96 -8.17 -34.94
CA ALA A 63 9.84 -8.60 -34.13
C ALA A 63 9.79 -10.14 -34.08
N VAL A 64 10.01 -10.72 -32.91
CA VAL A 64 9.26 -11.87 -32.35
C VAL A 64 9.91 -12.25 -31.02
N SER A 65 9.24 -11.91 -29.91
CA SER A 65 9.18 -12.75 -28.72
C SER A 65 8.04 -12.25 -27.84
N ALA A 66 6.83 -12.65 -28.23
CA ALA A 66 5.71 -12.72 -27.29
C ALA A 66 6.10 -13.72 -26.20
N GLY A 67 6.43 -13.23 -25.00
CA GLY A 67 6.86 -14.10 -23.91
C GLY A 67 6.88 -13.40 -22.56
N ASN A 68 5.83 -13.66 -21.78
CA ASN A 68 5.71 -13.50 -20.34
C ASN A 68 5.69 -12.08 -19.73
N LYS A 69 4.45 -11.69 -19.39
CA LYS A 69 4.12 -10.90 -18.22
C LYS A 69 4.77 -11.52 -16.96
N LYS A 70 5.78 -10.86 -16.39
CA LYS A 70 6.10 -10.96 -14.96
C LYS A 70 6.41 -9.55 -14.46
N PRO A 71 5.77 -9.06 -13.39
CA PRO A 71 6.23 -7.83 -12.76
C PRO A 71 7.65 -8.12 -12.27
N ARG A 72 8.62 -7.43 -12.88
CA ARG A 72 10.03 -7.49 -12.56
C ARG A 72 10.17 -7.24 -11.05
N GLN A 73 10.54 -8.27 -10.30
CA GLN A 73 11.03 -8.11 -8.94
C GLN A 73 12.24 -7.19 -9.01
N THR A 74 12.02 -5.91 -8.72
CA THR A 74 13.09 -4.94 -8.54
C THR A 74 13.76 -5.23 -7.20
N SER A 75 14.76 -6.11 -7.25
CA SER A 75 15.80 -6.22 -6.23
C SER A 75 16.63 -4.94 -6.24
N GLY A 76 16.14 -3.93 -5.52
CA GLY A 76 16.84 -2.69 -5.22
C GLY A 76 16.48 -2.29 -3.80
N ASN A 77 17.32 -2.66 -2.84
CA ASN A 77 17.02 -2.66 -1.40
C ASN A 77 16.80 -1.25 -0.81
N GLY A 78 17.01 -0.17 -1.57
CA GLY A 78 16.88 1.22 -1.12
C GLY A 78 15.78 2.07 -1.79
N MET A 79 15.15 1.61 -2.88
CA MET A 79 14.20 2.44 -3.67
C MET A 79 12.74 2.03 -3.52
N LYS A 80 12.47 0.87 -2.91
CA LYS A 80 11.09 0.35 -2.76
C LYS A 80 10.22 1.24 -1.87
N GLU A 81 10.79 1.88 -0.85
CA GLU A 81 10.03 2.72 0.09
C GLU A 81 9.65 4.10 -0.48
N PHE A 82 10.32 4.54 -1.55
CA PHE A 82 10.05 5.81 -2.24
C PHE A 82 9.22 5.63 -3.51
N SER A 83 8.90 4.38 -3.86
CA SER A 83 8.08 4.08 -5.03
C SER A 83 6.64 4.56 -4.80
N MET A 84 6.12 5.36 -5.71
CA MET A 84 4.73 5.79 -5.67
C MET A 84 3.81 4.59 -5.92
N MET A 85 2.86 4.41 -5.02
CA MET A 85 1.87 3.33 -5.08
C MET A 85 0.47 3.91 -5.28
N LYS A 86 -0.39 3.14 -5.94
CA LYS A 86 -1.80 3.42 -6.15
C LYS A 86 -2.63 2.40 -5.38
N LEU A 87 -3.72 2.85 -4.75
CA LEU A 87 -4.73 1.97 -4.18
C LEU A 87 -5.54 1.34 -5.32
N LEU A 88 -5.64 0.01 -5.33
CA LEU A 88 -6.37 -0.75 -6.35
C LEU A 88 -7.79 -1.11 -5.91
N LEU A 89 -8.18 -0.69 -4.70
CA LEU A 89 -9.49 -0.91 -4.09
C LEU A 89 -10.27 0.41 -3.97
N ASP A 90 -11.59 0.35 -4.12
CA ASP A 90 -12.46 1.48 -3.77
C ASP A 90 -12.44 1.71 -2.24
N PRO A 91 -12.13 2.92 -1.76
CA PRO A 91 -12.23 3.28 -0.34
C PRO A 91 -13.55 2.88 0.33
N ASN A 92 -14.68 2.92 -0.39
CA ASN A 92 -15.98 2.54 0.17
C ASN A 92 -16.03 1.06 0.61
N LEU A 93 -15.33 0.18 -0.10
CA LEU A 93 -15.23 -1.23 0.25
C LEU A 93 -14.43 -1.43 1.54
N ILE A 94 -13.46 -0.56 1.81
CA ILE A 94 -12.68 -0.57 3.06
C ILE A 94 -13.61 -0.22 4.24
N VAL A 95 -14.44 0.81 4.09
CA VAL A 95 -15.39 1.25 5.12
C VAL A 95 -16.44 0.17 5.39
N GLN A 96 -16.96 -0.46 4.33
CA GLN A 96 -17.92 -1.55 4.46
C GLN A 96 -17.31 -2.77 5.15
N ALA A 97 -16.09 -3.17 4.77
CA ALA A 97 -15.38 -4.28 5.39
C ALA A 97 -15.08 -4.01 6.89
N ALA A 98 -14.68 -2.78 7.25
CA ALA A 98 -14.44 -2.39 8.63
C ALA A 98 -15.74 -2.38 9.47
N SER A 99 -16.86 -2.00 8.87
CA SER A 99 -18.17 -2.01 9.53
C SER A 99 -18.63 -3.42 9.87
N ASN A 100 -18.42 -4.37 8.96
CA ASN A 100 -18.86 -5.76 9.09
C ASN A 100 -17.97 -6.60 10.02
N ARG A 101 -16.69 -6.24 10.20
CA ARG A 101 -15.78 -6.96 11.11
C ARG A 101 -16.09 -6.66 12.58
N GLN A 102 -16.22 -7.73 13.37
CA GLN A 102 -16.42 -7.67 14.82
C GLN A 102 -15.12 -7.70 15.61
N ASP A 103 -14.06 -8.25 15.03
CA ASP A 103 -12.74 -8.41 15.64
C ASP A 103 -11.85 -7.18 15.49
N LEU A 104 -12.34 -6.14 14.81
CA LEU A 104 -11.58 -4.91 14.58
C LEU A 104 -11.54 -4.07 15.88
N PRO A 105 -10.35 -3.66 16.35
CA PRO A 105 -10.26 -2.80 17.54
C PRO A 105 -11.11 -1.55 17.37
N VAL A 106 -11.86 -1.18 18.42
CA VAL A 106 -12.81 -0.06 18.40
C VAL A 106 -12.19 1.23 17.88
N VAL A 107 -10.91 1.48 18.20
CA VAL A 107 -10.17 2.65 17.73
C VAL A 107 -9.93 2.65 16.21
N VAL A 108 -9.65 1.48 15.63
CA VAL A 108 -9.46 1.33 14.17
C VAL A 108 -10.81 1.45 13.47
N LYS A 109 -11.85 0.83 14.03
CA LYS A 109 -13.22 0.95 13.51
C LYS A 109 -13.70 2.40 13.51
N ARG A 110 -13.45 3.12 14.62
CA ARG A 110 -13.74 4.55 14.73
C ARG A 110 -13.01 5.36 13.67
N TRP A 111 -11.72 5.12 13.48
CA TRP A 111 -10.92 5.84 12.50
C TRP A 111 -11.35 5.62 11.05
N VAL A 112 -11.77 4.41 10.69
CA VAL A 112 -12.16 4.09 9.30
C VAL A 112 -13.58 4.51 8.99
N CYS A 113 -14.49 4.47 9.97
CA CYS A 113 -15.93 4.69 9.76
C CYS A 113 -16.44 6.08 10.17
N GLN A 114 -15.62 6.93 10.78
CA GLN A 114 -15.95 8.33 11.14
C GLN A 114 -15.10 9.30 10.33
#